data_AF-A0A183D7H3-F1
#
_entry.id   AF-A0A183D7H3-F1
#
_cell.length_a   1.000
_cell.length_b   1.000
_cell.length_c   1.000
_cell.angle_alpha   90.00
_cell.angle_beta   90.00
_cell.angle_gamma   90.00
#
_symmetry.space_group_name_H-M   'P 1'
#
loop_
_entity.id
_entity.type
_entity.pdbx_description
1 polymer ?
#
loop_
_entity_poly.entity_id
_entity_poly.type
_entity_poly.pdbx_seq_one_letter_code
_entity_poly.pdbx_strand_id
1 'polypeptide(L)'
;MLAQSTSAQDVLERRRRQQLLRCATTALANVGRTQPYTAALRFIEIYAREEDCASLLHSGYYHSVMSLFCKHYQLPKPLTIEESLSARNESLLELLLLPIQRSAEKSTAVCNFIDTICKQQFEAQAVCCVVPFLGRLCKSGRFDFVDVTHALWNVLGDLSALDEVTAIRIAYCVTSLASAAPLGIVKFGSFFMRFLQQCNAKNAY
;
A
#
# COMPACT_ATOMS: atom_id res chain seq x y z
N MET A 1 30.03 23.07 12.99
CA MET A 1 29.56 21.70 12.65
C MET A 1 29.78 20.83 13.88
N LEU A 2 28.72 20.53 14.64
CA LEU A 2 28.79 19.59 15.76
C LEU A 2 28.22 18.26 15.27
N ALA A 3 29.10 17.31 14.98
CA ALA A 3 28.72 15.92 14.77
C ALA A 3 28.16 15.39 16.10
N GLN A 4 26.85 15.13 16.15
CA GLN A 4 26.23 14.46 17.29
C GLN A 4 26.78 13.03 17.34
N SER A 5 27.57 12.71 18.36
CA SER A 5 27.89 11.34 18.72
C SER A 5 26.62 10.67 19.21
N THR A 6 26.06 9.77 18.40
CA THR A 6 24.94 8.91 18.81
C THR A 6 25.44 8.04 19.96
N SER A 7 24.77 8.07 21.12
CA SER A 7 25.21 7.28 22.26
C SER A 7 24.97 5.78 22.00
N ALA A 8 25.80 4.90 22.54
CA ALA A 8 25.61 3.45 22.40
C ALA A 8 24.23 2.99 22.90
N GLN A 9 23.66 3.71 23.87
CA GLN A 9 22.33 3.48 24.38
C GLN A 9 21.25 3.79 23.34
N ASP A 10 21.37 4.88 22.59
CA ASP A 10 20.44 5.24 21.51
C ASP A 10 20.41 4.16 20.41
N VAL A 11 21.58 3.58 20.10
CA VAL A 11 21.71 2.50 19.12
C VAL A 11 21.01 1.23 19.59
N LEU A 12 21.19 0.86 20.87
CA LEU A 12 20.55 -0.32 21.47
C LEU A 12 19.03 -0.15 21.55
N GLU A 13 18.55 1.02 21.96
CA GLU A 13 17.12 1.34 22.02
C GLU A 13 16.48 1.29 20.63
N ARG A 14 17.15 1.84 19.61
CA ARG A 14 16.72 1.76 18.21
C ARG A 14 16.62 0.30 17.74
N ARG A 15 17.65 -0.51 17.96
CA ARG A 15 17.64 -1.94 17.56
C ARG A 15 16.52 -2.70 18.26
N ARG A 16 16.31 -2.47 19.55
CA ARG A 16 15.22 -3.11 20.31
C ARG A 16 13.86 -2.71 19.74
N ARG A 17 13.66 -1.43 19.45
CA ARG A 17 12.43 -0.92 18.83
C ARG A 17 12.18 -1.56 17.47
N GLN A 18 13.19 -1.63 16.60
CA GLN A 18 13.08 -2.27 15.29
C GLN A 18 12.73 -3.75 15.39
N GLN A 19 13.35 -4.48 16.31
CA GLN A 19 13.02 -5.88 16.53
C GLN A 19 11.58 -6.06 17.00
N LEU A 20 11.11 -5.23 17.93
CA LEU A 20 9.72 -5.28 18.41
C LEU A 20 8.72 -4.92 17.31
N LEU A 21 9.02 -3.91 16.50
CA LEU A 21 8.22 -3.52 15.33
C LEU A 21 8.11 -4.64 14.30
N ARG A 22 9.23 -5.33 14.03
CA ARG A 22 9.25 -6.52 13.18
C ARG A 22 8.39 -7.64 13.76
N CYS A 23 8.55 -7.95 15.06
CA CYS A 23 7.74 -8.97 15.73
C CYS A 23 6.24 -8.65 15.68
N ALA A 24 5.86 -7.39 15.95
CA ALA A 24 4.48 -6.94 15.87
C ALA A 24 3.92 -7.10 14.45
N THR A 25 4.71 -6.72 13.43
CA THR A 25 4.33 -6.85 12.02
C THR A 25 4.10 -8.32 11.64
N THR A 26 5.04 -9.20 11.97
CA THR A 26 4.89 -10.65 11.72
C THR A 26 3.73 -11.25 12.49
N ALA A 27 3.45 -10.78 13.71
CA ALA A 27 2.29 -11.24 14.48
C ALA A 27 0.99 -10.92 13.75
N LEU A 28 0.82 -9.70 13.22
CA LEU A 28 -0.39 -9.28 12.48
C LEU A 28 -0.71 -10.20 11.30
N ALA A 29 0.29 -10.65 10.54
CA ALA A 29 0.09 -11.58 9.44
C ALA A 29 -0.51 -12.93 9.89
N ASN A 30 -0.27 -13.32 11.14
CA ASN A 30 -0.63 -14.62 11.70
C ASN A 30 -1.84 -14.58 12.63
N VAL A 31 -2.37 -13.39 12.95
CA VAL A 31 -3.60 -13.25 13.75
C VAL A 31 -4.75 -14.01 13.09
N GLY A 32 -5.42 -14.85 13.87
CA GLY A 32 -6.65 -15.53 13.50
C GLY A 32 -7.89 -14.65 13.69
N ARG A 33 -9.01 -14.99 13.05
CA ARG A 33 -10.23 -14.14 12.99
C ARG A 33 -10.76 -13.66 14.35
N THR A 34 -10.57 -14.45 15.40
CA THR A 34 -11.07 -14.18 16.76
C THR A 34 -10.03 -13.57 17.69
N GLN A 35 -8.77 -13.50 17.26
CA GLN A 35 -7.68 -13.02 18.10
C GLN A 35 -7.60 -11.49 18.10
N PRO A 36 -7.26 -10.86 19.23
CA PRO A 36 -7.08 -9.42 19.30
C PRO A 36 -5.78 -9.00 18.61
N TYR A 37 -5.87 -7.97 17.77
CA TYR A 37 -4.73 -7.41 17.03
C TYR A 37 -4.49 -5.92 17.29
N THR A 38 -5.41 -5.26 18.00
CA THR A 38 -5.38 -3.81 18.22
C THR A 38 -4.12 -3.35 18.94
N ALA A 39 -3.62 -4.12 19.91
CA ALA A 39 -2.41 -3.78 20.64
C ALA A 39 -1.17 -3.74 19.72
N ALA A 40 -1.04 -4.71 18.81
CA ALA A 40 0.06 -4.74 17.84
C ALA A 40 -0.04 -3.59 16.83
N LEU A 41 -1.25 -3.28 16.33
CA LEU A 41 -1.46 -2.12 15.45
C LEU A 41 -1.09 -0.81 16.14
N ARG A 42 -1.58 -0.59 17.37
CA ARG A 42 -1.27 0.62 18.16
C ARG A 42 0.21 0.72 18.47
N PHE A 43 0.88 -0.40 18.77
CA PHE A 43 2.32 -0.41 18.98
C PHE A 43 3.07 0.07 17.73
N ILE A 44 2.74 -0.44 16.55
CA ILE A 44 3.37 0.01 15.30
C ILE A 44 3.06 1.50 15.05
N GLU A 45 1.80 1.89 15.16
CA GLU A 45 1.36 3.28 14.96
C GLU A 45 2.07 4.26 15.91
N ILE A 46 2.31 3.90 17.17
CA ILE A 46 2.94 4.82 18.13
C ILE A 46 4.46 4.83 17.99
N TYR A 47 5.08 3.67 17.80
CA TYR A 47 6.53 3.53 17.93
C TYR A 47 7.30 3.52 16.61
N ALA A 48 6.66 3.32 15.46
CA ALA A 48 7.35 3.38 14.17
C ALA A 48 7.87 4.80 13.89
N ARG A 49 9.18 4.96 13.75
CA ARG A 49 9.77 6.23 13.34
C ARG A 49 10.17 6.18 11.86
N GLU A 50 10.44 7.34 11.29
CA GLU A 50 10.94 7.49 9.92
C GLU A 50 12.11 6.54 9.63
N GLU A 51 13.08 6.50 10.55
CA GLU A 51 14.28 5.67 10.47
C GLU A 51 14.05 4.15 10.57
N ASP A 52 12.82 3.74 10.88
CA ASP A 52 12.39 2.34 10.98
C ASP A 52 11.55 1.91 9.77
N CYS A 53 11.06 2.84 8.95
CA CYS A 53 10.15 2.56 7.84
C CYS A 53 10.75 1.57 6.84
N ALA A 54 12.03 1.72 6.47
CA ALA A 54 12.70 0.77 5.57
C ALA A 54 12.72 -0.65 6.14
N SER A 55 13.01 -0.80 7.44
CA SER A 55 13.01 -2.10 8.12
C SER A 55 11.60 -2.70 8.21
N LEU A 56 10.60 -1.87 8.52
CA LEU A 56 9.20 -2.26 8.53
C LEU A 56 8.74 -2.78 7.16
N LEU A 57 9.03 -2.03 6.09
CA LEU A 57 8.70 -2.45 4.72
C LEU A 57 9.37 -3.78 4.36
N HIS A 58 10.67 -3.94 4.69
CA HIS A 58 11.41 -5.18 4.47
C HIS A 58 10.83 -6.36 5.28
N SER A 59 10.25 -6.10 6.45
CA SER A 59 9.57 -7.13 7.26
C SER A 59 8.19 -7.54 6.76
N GLY A 60 7.75 -7.02 5.62
CA GLY A 60 6.44 -7.36 5.03
C GLY A 60 5.28 -6.60 5.67
N TYR A 61 5.47 -5.33 6.03
CA TYR A 61 4.44 -4.49 6.64
C TYR A 61 3.12 -4.49 5.88
N TYR A 62 3.14 -4.10 4.60
CA TYR A 62 1.92 -4.05 3.78
C TYR A 62 1.27 -5.41 3.65
N HIS A 63 2.06 -6.47 3.46
CA HIS A 63 1.55 -7.83 3.41
C HIS A 63 0.79 -8.21 4.69
N SER A 64 1.35 -7.85 5.85
CA SER A 64 0.80 -8.20 7.15
C SER A 64 -0.52 -7.46 7.43
N VAL A 65 -0.56 -6.16 7.14
CA VAL A 65 -1.79 -5.35 7.28
C VAL A 65 -2.87 -5.79 6.29
N MET A 66 -2.51 -6.07 5.04
CA MET A 66 -3.43 -6.60 4.04
C MET A 66 -3.98 -7.97 4.42
N SER A 67 -3.14 -8.86 4.91
CA SER A 67 -3.55 -10.19 5.39
C SER A 67 -4.54 -10.07 6.55
N LEU A 68 -4.28 -9.17 7.49
CA LEU A 68 -5.17 -8.89 8.61
C LEU A 68 -6.53 -8.35 8.12
N PHE A 69 -6.51 -7.41 7.18
CA PHE A 69 -7.70 -6.85 6.57
C PHE A 69 -8.56 -7.94 5.91
N CYS A 70 -7.96 -8.81 5.10
CA CYS A 70 -8.66 -9.91 4.44
C CYS A 70 -9.26 -10.92 5.45
N LYS A 71 -8.53 -11.25 6.52
CA LYS A 71 -9.00 -12.23 7.52
C LYS A 71 -10.16 -11.71 8.36
N HIS A 72 -10.11 -10.46 8.78
CA HIS A 72 -11.08 -9.88 9.71
C HIS A 72 -12.27 -9.23 9.03
N TYR A 73 -12.23 -9.07 7.70
CA TYR A 73 -13.35 -8.53 6.96
C TYR A 73 -13.84 -9.52 5.91
N GLN A 74 -15.09 -9.98 6.08
CA GLN A 74 -15.81 -10.73 5.05
C GLN A 74 -16.36 -9.70 4.06
N LEU A 75 -15.58 -9.36 3.02
CA LEU A 75 -15.95 -8.36 2.01
C LEU A 75 -17.16 -8.88 1.23
N PRO A 76 -18.38 -8.32 1.40
CA PRO A 76 -19.55 -8.90 0.75
C PRO A 76 -19.62 -8.52 -0.73
N LYS A 77 -19.06 -7.36 -1.13
CA LYS A 77 -19.04 -6.83 -2.51
C LYS A 77 -17.86 -5.87 -2.74
N PRO A 78 -17.43 -5.65 -4.00
CA PRO A 78 -16.54 -4.54 -4.40
C PRO A 78 -17.10 -3.18 -3.97
N LEU A 79 -16.23 -2.20 -3.70
CA LEU A 79 -16.63 -0.81 -3.39
C LEU A 79 -16.50 0.09 -4.62
N THR A 80 -17.33 1.12 -4.71
CA THR A 80 -17.05 2.30 -5.54
C THR A 80 -16.21 3.33 -4.76
N ILE A 81 -15.66 4.33 -5.45
CA ILE A 81 -14.84 5.38 -4.81
C ILE A 81 -15.65 6.20 -3.82
N GLU A 82 -16.94 6.41 -4.10
CA GLU A 82 -17.87 7.16 -3.26
C GLU A 82 -18.25 6.39 -1.97
N GLU A 83 -18.13 5.07 -1.98
CA GLU A 83 -18.51 4.20 -0.86
C GLU A 83 -17.36 4.06 0.15
N SER A 84 -17.67 4.25 1.44
CA SER A 84 -16.73 4.01 2.53
C SER A 84 -17.03 2.68 3.24
N LEU A 85 -15.99 2.06 3.78
CA LEU A 85 -16.16 0.95 4.69
C LEU A 85 -16.64 1.45 6.05
N SER A 86 -17.00 0.52 6.94
CA SER A 86 -17.19 0.87 8.36
C SER A 86 -15.94 1.57 8.91
N ALA A 87 -16.13 2.51 9.85
CA ALA A 87 -15.04 3.31 10.43
C ALA A 87 -13.87 2.44 10.97
N ARG A 88 -14.18 1.25 11.49
CA ARG A 88 -13.17 0.28 11.95
C ARG A 88 -12.25 -0.19 10.81
N ASN A 89 -12.80 -0.45 9.63
CA ASN A 89 -12.02 -0.96 8.51
C ASN A 89 -11.32 0.15 7.76
N GLU A 90 -11.94 1.33 7.65
CA GLU A 90 -11.26 2.54 7.18
C GLU A 90 -10.02 2.80 8.04
N SER A 91 -10.14 2.73 9.36
CA SER A 91 -8.99 2.87 10.27
C SER A 91 -7.90 1.82 10.03
N LEU A 92 -8.28 0.60 9.60
CA LEU A 92 -7.31 -0.44 9.27
C LEU A 92 -6.61 -0.16 7.93
N LEU A 93 -7.34 0.36 6.94
CA LEU A 93 -6.76 0.80 5.67
C LEU A 93 -5.87 2.03 5.82
N GLU A 94 -6.22 2.96 6.73
CA GLU A 94 -5.39 4.12 7.07
C GLU A 94 -4.00 3.71 7.59
N LEU A 95 -3.88 2.55 8.25
CA LEU A 95 -2.58 2.04 8.68
C LEU A 95 -1.68 1.63 7.51
N LEU A 96 -2.23 1.35 6.31
CA LEU A 96 -1.43 1.17 5.10
C LEU A 96 -0.72 2.47 4.71
N LEU A 97 -1.16 3.64 5.17
CA LEU A 97 -0.48 4.90 4.88
C LEU A 97 0.70 5.19 5.82
N LEU A 98 0.86 4.42 6.90
CA LEU A 98 1.86 4.71 7.93
C LEU A 98 3.29 4.84 7.36
N PRO A 99 3.81 3.91 6.53
CA PRO A 99 5.15 4.04 5.98
C PRO A 99 5.25 5.18 4.97
N ILE A 100 4.18 5.47 4.22
CA ILE A 100 4.12 6.59 3.26
C ILE A 100 4.22 7.93 4.00
N GLN A 101 3.51 8.06 5.13
CA GLN A 101 3.46 9.29 5.90
C GLN A 101 4.77 9.57 6.64
N ARG A 102 5.50 8.52 7.03
CA ARG A 102 6.69 8.63 7.89
C ARG A 102 8.02 8.45 7.17
N SER A 103 8.06 7.79 6.01
CA SER A 103 9.31 7.57 5.28
C SER A 103 9.81 8.86 4.62
N ALA A 104 11.13 9.10 4.69
CA ALA A 104 11.81 10.08 3.82
C ALA A 104 11.61 9.74 2.34
N GLU A 105 11.68 8.45 2.02
CA GLU A 105 11.51 7.91 0.66
C GLU A 105 10.05 7.50 0.44
N LYS A 106 9.18 8.49 0.23
CA LYS A 106 7.76 8.26 -0.01
C LYS A 106 7.51 7.43 -1.26
N SER A 107 8.22 7.72 -2.35
CA SER A 107 8.07 7.02 -3.63
C SER A 107 8.33 5.51 -3.48
N THR A 108 9.37 5.11 -2.76
CA THR A 108 9.67 3.69 -2.44
C THR A 108 8.54 3.04 -1.65
N ALA A 109 8.02 3.74 -0.62
CA ALA A 109 6.91 3.24 0.19
C ALA A 109 5.62 3.07 -0.64
N VAL A 110 5.34 3.98 -1.57
CA VAL A 110 4.19 3.89 -2.48
C VAL A 110 4.38 2.76 -3.49
N CYS A 111 5.56 2.63 -4.10
CA CYS A 111 5.86 1.53 -5.02
C CYS A 111 5.66 0.16 -4.35
N ASN A 112 6.21 -0.04 -3.14
CA ASN A 112 6.04 -1.28 -2.40
C ASN A 112 4.58 -1.54 -2.01
N PHE A 113 3.79 -0.49 -1.77
CA PHE A 113 2.37 -0.65 -1.46
C PHE A 113 1.59 -1.12 -2.70
N ILE A 114 1.76 -0.43 -3.83
CA ILE A 114 1.12 -0.78 -5.09
C ILE A 114 1.52 -2.19 -5.54
N ASP A 115 2.81 -2.52 -5.49
CA ASP A 115 3.30 -3.88 -5.78
C ASP A 115 2.62 -4.93 -4.89
N THR A 116 2.47 -4.64 -3.59
CA THR A 116 1.85 -5.57 -2.65
C THR A 116 0.38 -5.85 -2.99
N ILE A 117 -0.42 -4.82 -3.34
CA ILE A 117 -1.84 -5.01 -3.66
C ILE A 117 -2.05 -5.63 -5.05
N CYS A 118 -1.12 -5.42 -5.98
CA CYS A 118 -1.19 -5.99 -7.32
C CYS A 118 -0.81 -7.47 -7.37
N LYS A 119 -0.07 -8.00 -6.39
CA LYS A 119 0.28 -9.43 -6.32
C LYS A 119 -0.93 -10.34 -6.11
N GLN A 120 -0.90 -11.53 -6.73
CA GLN A 120 -1.98 -12.54 -6.71
C GLN A 120 -2.37 -13.04 -5.31
N GLN A 121 -1.50 -12.91 -4.31
CA GLN A 121 -1.65 -13.46 -2.95
C GLN A 121 -2.88 -12.97 -2.16
N PHE A 122 -3.49 -11.85 -2.53
CA PHE A 122 -4.71 -11.33 -1.90
C PHE A 122 -5.95 -11.61 -2.74
N GLU A 123 -7.11 -11.77 -2.12
CA GLU A 123 -8.38 -11.91 -2.82
C GLU A 123 -8.68 -10.64 -3.66
N ALA A 124 -9.29 -10.82 -4.84
CA ALA A 124 -9.62 -9.70 -5.73
C ALA A 124 -10.53 -8.68 -5.04
N GLN A 125 -11.44 -9.14 -4.18
CA GLN A 125 -12.33 -8.31 -3.38
C GLN A 125 -11.55 -7.32 -2.51
N ALA A 126 -10.41 -7.73 -1.93
CA ALA A 126 -9.60 -6.87 -1.08
C ALA A 126 -8.99 -5.73 -1.90
N VAL A 127 -8.49 -6.03 -3.09
CA VAL A 127 -8.01 -5.02 -4.04
C VAL A 127 -9.13 -4.05 -4.42
N CYS A 128 -10.33 -4.57 -4.69
CA CYS A 128 -11.52 -3.78 -4.98
C CYS A 128 -12.06 -2.94 -3.81
N CYS A 129 -11.47 -3.04 -2.62
CA CYS A 129 -11.79 -2.16 -1.49
C CYS A 129 -10.66 -1.17 -1.20
N VAL A 130 -9.41 -1.60 -1.37
CA VAL A 130 -8.23 -0.75 -1.18
C VAL A 130 -8.09 0.29 -2.29
N VAL A 131 -8.34 -0.08 -3.54
CA VAL A 131 -8.19 0.85 -4.67
C VAL A 131 -9.18 2.02 -4.62
N PRO A 132 -10.48 1.81 -4.34
CA PRO A 132 -11.41 2.92 -4.11
C PRO A 132 -11.03 3.81 -2.92
N PHE A 133 -10.53 3.21 -1.83
CA PHE A 133 -9.97 3.94 -0.69
C PHE A 133 -8.80 4.84 -1.12
N LEU A 134 -7.86 4.32 -1.92
CA LEU A 134 -6.77 5.12 -2.49
C LEU A 134 -7.30 6.27 -3.36
N GLY A 135 -8.31 6.00 -4.19
CA GLY A 135 -8.99 7.02 -4.99
C GLY A 135 -9.55 8.16 -4.13
N ARG A 136 -10.20 7.84 -3.00
CA ARG A 136 -10.68 8.85 -2.04
C ARG A 136 -9.55 9.67 -1.44
N LEU A 137 -8.45 9.03 -1.05
CA LEU A 137 -7.30 9.74 -0.49
C LEU A 137 -6.71 10.72 -1.49
N CYS A 138 -6.55 10.29 -2.75
CA CYS A 138 -6.10 11.16 -3.85
C CYS A 138 -7.05 12.33 -4.06
N LYS A 139 -8.37 12.07 -4.12
CA LYS A 139 -9.40 13.11 -4.28
C LYS A 139 -9.40 14.12 -3.13
N SER A 140 -9.09 13.68 -1.91
CA SER A 140 -8.99 14.54 -0.72
C SER A 140 -7.66 15.27 -0.57
N GLY A 141 -6.67 15.02 -1.46
CA GLY A 141 -5.33 15.60 -1.38
C GLY A 141 -4.44 15.03 -0.28
N ARG A 142 -4.86 13.95 0.40
CA ARG A 142 -4.08 13.26 1.45
C ARG A 142 -3.02 12.32 0.88
N PHE A 143 -3.10 12.03 -0.41
CA PHE A 143 -2.20 11.13 -1.12
C PHE A 143 -1.93 11.68 -2.51
N ASP A 144 -0.66 11.84 -2.88
CA ASP A 144 -0.30 12.47 -4.14
C ASP A 144 -0.56 11.50 -5.30
N PHE A 145 -1.43 11.91 -6.20
CA PHE A 145 -1.75 11.16 -7.39
C PHE A 145 -0.51 10.92 -8.26
N VAL A 146 0.44 11.86 -8.31
CA VAL A 146 1.69 11.69 -9.07
C VAL A 146 2.51 10.51 -8.55
N ASP A 147 2.66 10.39 -7.23
CA ASP A 147 3.39 9.28 -6.60
C ASP A 147 2.75 7.93 -6.94
N VAL A 148 1.40 7.86 -6.93
CA VAL A 148 0.66 6.64 -7.28
C VAL A 148 0.86 6.26 -8.74
N THR A 149 0.81 7.23 -9.66
CA THR A 149 1.00 6.97 -11.09
C THR A 149 2.41 6.52 -11.42
N HIS A 150 3.40 7.13 -10.76
CA HIS A 150 4.79 6.73 -10.89
C HIS A 150 5.01 5.31 -10.35
N ALA A 151 4.41 4.98 -9.21
CA ALA A 151 4.47 3.63 -8.65
C ALA A 151 3.81 2.59 -9.57
N LEU A 152 2.63 2.89 -10.11
CA LEU A 152 1.97 2.02 -11.10
C LEU A 152 2.84 1.83 -12.34
N TRP A 153 3.51 2.87 -12.83
CA TRP A 153 4.46 2.78 -13.95
C TRP A 153 5.62 1.83 -13.64
N ASN A 154 6.20 1.94 -12.45
CA ASN A 154 7.32 1.09 -12.03
C ASN A 154 6.90 -0.37 -11.88
N VAL A 155 5.71 -0.62 -11.34
CA VAL A 155 5.14 -1.97 -11.22
C VAL A 155 4.74 -2.53 -12.59
N LEU A 156 4.31 -1.67 -13.51
CA LEU A 156 3.98 -2.05 -14.89
C LEU A 156 5.18 -2.56 -15.67
N GLY A 157 6.37 -2.00 -15.44
CA GLY A 157 7.64 -2.49 -15.97
C GLY A 157 7.54 -3.10 -17.38
N ASP A 158 8.00 -4.34 -17.50
CA ASP A 158 7.79 -5.15 -18.70
C ASP A 158 6.52 -6.01 -18.56
N LEU A 159 5.43 -5.57 -19.19
CA LEU A 159 4.15 -6.28 -19.27
C LEU A 159 4.24 -7.69 -19.84
N SER A 160 5.30 -8.00 -20.60
CA SER A 160 5.51 -9.35 -21.15
C SER A 160 5.90 -10.36 -20.05
N ALA A 161 6.52 -9.90 -18.97
CA ALA A 161 6.93 -10.72 -17.83
C ALA A 161 5.87 -10.81 -16.72
N LEU A 162 4.80 -10.00 -16.80
CA LEU A 162 3.71 -9.99 -15.83
C LEU A 162 2.72 -11.13 -16.07
N ASP A 163 2.38 -11.85 -15.00
CA ASP A 163 1.28 -12.81 -15.01
C ASP A 163 -0.07 -12.10 -15.26
N GLU A 164 -1.03 -12.85 -15.80
CA GLU A 164 -2.32 -12.32 -16.23
C GLU A 164 -3.11 -11.68 -15.07
N VAL A 165 -3.04 -12.27 -13.87
CA VAL A 165 -3.79 -11.78 -12.71
C VAL A 165 -3.22 -10.45 -12.21
N THR A 166 -1.89 -10.34 -12.11
CA THR A 166 -1.22 -9.10 -11.74
C THR A 166 -1.48 -8.02 -12.78
N ALA A 167 -1.45 -8.34 -14.07
CA ALA A 167 -1.77 -7.41 -15.15
C ALA A 167 -3.21 -6.87 -15.06
N ILE A 168 -4.20 -7.75 -14.81
CA ILE A 168 -5.61 -7.35 -14.61
C ILE A 168 -5.76 -6.45 -13.38
N ARG A 169 -5.08 -6.75 -12.27
CA ARG A 169 -5.13 -5.94 -11.05
C ARG A 169 -4.55 -4.56 -11.26
N ILE A 170 -3.42 -4.48 -11.98
CA ILE A 170 -2.85 -3.20 -12.38
C ILE A 170 -3.85 -2.44 -13.24
N ALA A 171 -4.44 -3.08 -14.26
CA ALA A 171 -5.47 -2.47 -15.11
C ALA A 171 -6.62 -1.87 -14.29
N TYR A 172 -7.10 -2.62 -13.30
CA TYR A 172 -8.15 -2.19 -12.38
C TYR A 172 -7.72 -1.01 -11.51
N CYS A 173 -6.50 -1.03 -10.96
CA CYS A 173 -5.94 0.09 -10.20
C CYS A 173 -5.90 1.36 -11.05
N VAL A 174 -5.36 1.25 -12.27
CA VAL A 174 -5.26 2.37 -13.21
C VAL A 174 -6.66 2.92 -13.53
N THR A 175 -7.57 2.08 -14.02
CA THR A 175 -8.93 2.52 -14.42
C THR A 175 -9.72 3.15 -13.27
N SER A 176 -9.66 2.56 -12.07
CA SER A 176 -10.35 3.10 -10.90
C SER A 176 -9.76 4.45 -10.49
N LEU A 177 -8.44 4.56 -10.39
CA LEU A 177 -7.78 5.82 -10.02
C LEU A 177 -7.97 6.90 -11.09
N ALA A 178 -8.07 6.53 -12.37
CA ALA A 178 -8.43 7.42 -13.47
C ALA A 178 -9.74 8.15 -13.19
N SER A 179 -10.75 7.40 -12.75
CA SER A 179 -12.08 7.94 -12.48
C SER A 179 -12.10 8.88 -11.26
N ALA A 180 -11.13 8.74 -10.35
CA ALA A 180 -10.94 9.63 -9.21
C ALA A 180 -10.05 10.85 -9.52
N ALA A 181 -9.37 10.86 -10.67
CA ALA A 181 -8.37 11.88 -10.98
C ALA A 181 -9.04 13.26 -11.19
N PRO A 182 -8.47 14.36 -10.67
CA PRO A 182 -8.88 15.70 -11.05
C PRO A 182 -8.80 15.87 -12.59
N LEU A 183 -9.86 16.43 -13.19
CA LEU A 183 -9.88 16.80 -14.61
C LEU A 183 -8.72 17.77 -14.88
N GLY A 184 -7.61 17.28 -15.46
CA GLY A 184 -6.41 18.09 -15.70
C GLY A 184 -5.08 17.36 -15.54
N ILE A 185 -5.03 16.14 -15.00
CA ILE A 185 -3.79 15.36 -14.94
C ILE A 185 -3.50 14.74 -16.31
N VAL A 186 -2.95 15.54 -17.23
CA VAL A 186 -2.58 15.14 -18.60
C VAL A 186 -1.63 13.93 -18.60
N LYS A 187 -0.75 13.83 -17.59
CA LYS A 187 0.17 12.69 -17.40
C LYS A 187 -0.55 11.37 -17.13
N PHE A 188 -1.74 11.41 -16.55
CA PHE A 188 -2.54 10.22 -16.30
C PHE A 188 -3.26 9.74 -17.55
N GLY A 189 -3.83 10.66 -18.32
CA GLY A 189 -4.45 10.32 -19.60
C GLY A 189 -3.46 9.70 -20.57
N SER A 190 -2.24 10.25 -20.66
CA SER A 190 -1.18 9.67 -21.50
C SER A 190 -0.69 8.31 -20.97
N PHE A 191 -0.61 8.14 -19.65
CA PHE A 191 -0.33 6.86 -19.01
C PHE A 191 -1.39 5.80 -19.35
N PHE A 192 -2.65 6.12 -19.15
CA PHE A 192 -3.78 5.23 -19.44
C PHE A 192 -3.80 4.79 -20.90
N MET A 193 -3.58 5.74 -21.83
CA MET A 193 -3.49 5.43 -23.26
C MET A 193 -2.32 4.51 -23.60
N ARG A 194 -1.14 4.72 -23.01
CA ARG A 194 0.02 3.83 -23.20
C ARG A 194 -0.23 2.44 -22.63
N PHE A 195 -0.85 2.36 -21.46
CA PHE A 195 -1.24 1.09 -20.85
C PHE A 195 -2.20 0.30 -21.76
N LEU A 196 -3.24 0.95 -22.29
CA LEU A 196 -4.17 0.34 -23.24
C LEU A 196 -3.47 -0.12 -24.53
N GLN A 197 -2.53 0.67 -25.07
CA GLN A 197 -1.74 0.29 -26.24
C GLN A 197 -0.91 -0.97 -25.98
N GLN A 198 -0.25 -1.07 -24.83
CA GLN A 198 0.54 -2.26 -24.49
C GLN A 198 -0.33 -3.49 -24.22
N CYS A 199 -1.52 -3.34 -23.62
CA CYS A 199 -2.46 -4.44 -23.45
C CYS A 199 -2.98 -4.96 -24.80
N ASN A 200 -3.32 -4.06 -25.72
CA ASN A 200 -3.76 -4.44 -27.07
C ASN A 200 -2.66 -5.16 -27.86
N ALA A 201 -1.39 -4.77 -27.70
CA ALA A 201 -0.26 -5.43 -28.33
C ALA A 201 -0.05 -6.88 -27.84
N LYS A 202 -0.37 -7.17 -26.57
CA LYS A 202 -0.28 -8.53 -25.98
C LYS A 202 -1.38 -9.47 -26.48
N ASN A 203 -2.55 -8.93 -26.84
CA ASN A 203 -3.70 -9.70 -27.36
C ASN A 203 -3.70 -9.88 -28.89
N ALA A 204 -2.73 -9.31 -29.59
CA ALA A 204 -2.61 -9.37 -31.05
C ALA A 204 -1.75 -10.55 -31.57
N TYR A 205 -1.28 -11.40 -30.67
CA TYR A 205 -0.53 -12.64 -30.93
C TYR A 205 -1.21 -13.82 -30.23
#